data_AF-A0A849W5M4-F1
#
_entry.id   AF-A0A849W5M4-F1
#
_cell.length_a   1.000
_cell.length_b   1.000
_cell.length_c   1.000
_cell.angle_alpha   90.00
_cell.angle_beta   90.00
_cell.angle_gamma   90.00
#
_symmetry.space_group_name_H-M   'P 1'
#
loop_
_entity.id
_entity.type
_entity.pdbx_description
1 polymer ?
#
loop_
_entity_poly.entity_id
_entity_poly.type
_entity_poly.pdbx_seq_one_letter_code
_entity_poly.pdbx_strand_id
1 'polypeptide(L)' 'MKNIILTQFIVLLGGTIFAWFNFFRELASYLRNEACQTGCAVGVVNPIYTPCFYGAIFFLMALILSFIILTASARKG' A
#
# COMPACT_ATOMS: atom_id res chain seq x y z
N MET A 1 -14.29 1.84 21.92
CA MET A 1 -12.99 1.91 21.22
C MET A 1 -12.83 0.87 20.12
N LYS A 2 -13.37 -0.36 20.24
CA LYS A 2 -13.27 -1.41 19.21
C LYS A 2 -13.75 -0.97 17.81
N ASN A 3 -14.84 -0.21 17.71
CA ASN A 3 -15.40 0.26 16.43
C ASN A 3 -14.44 1.21 15.68
N ILE A 4 -13.68 2.05 16.40
CA ILE A 4 -12.72 2.99 15.79
C ILE A 4 -11.52 2.24 15.21
N ILE A 5 -11.01 1.24 15.94
CA ILE A 5 -9.89 0.40 15.49
C ILE A 5 -10.32 -0.44 14.26
N LEU A 6 -11.56 -0.91 14.26
CA LEU A 6 -12.12 -1.66 13.13
C LEU A 6 -12.28 -0.79 11.88
N THR A 7 -12.78 0.45 12.01
CA THR A 7 -12.83 1.41 10.90
C THR A 7 -11.43 1.74 10.38
N GLN A 8 -10.47 1.98 11.27
CA GLN A 8 -9.07 2.23 10.89
C GLN A 8 -8.48 1.07 10.11
N PHE A 9 -8.72 -0.17 10.56
CA PHE A 9 -8.26 -1.37 9.88
C PHE A 9 -8.86 -1.49 8.47
N ILE A 10 -10.16 -1.25 8.30
CA ILE A 10 -10.83 -1.29 6.99
C ILE A 10 -10.26 -0.25 6.03
N VAL A 11 -10.06 0.99 6.50
CA VAL A 11 -9.49 2.07 5.68
C VAL A 11 -8.06 1.75 5.25
N LEU A 12 -7.23 1.23 6.17
CA LEU A 12 -5.86 0.82 5.88
C LEU A 12 -5.82 -0.36 4.90
N LEU A 13 -6.75 -1.31 5.02
CA LEU A 13 -6.84 -2.47 4.13
C LEU A 13 -7.22 -2.02 2.71
N GLY A 14 -8.21 -1.14 2.59
CA GLY A 14 -8.58 -0.52 1.31
C GLY A 14 -7.43 0.28 0.68
N GLY A 15 -6.73 1.10 1.48
CA GLY A 15 -5.57 1.86 1.03
C GLY A 15 -4.40 0.99 0.59
N THR A 16 -4.16 -0.12 1.29
CA THR A 16 -3.12 -1.10 0.93
C THR A 16 -3.44 -1.77 -0.40
N ILE A 17 -4.67 -2.26 -0.59
CA ILE A 17 -5.11 -2.86 -1.86
C ILE A 17 -5.00 -1.86 -3.01
N PHE A 18 -5.46 -0.62 -2.79
CA PHE A 18 -5.39 0.42 -3.81
C PHE A 18 -3.95 0.75 -4.20
N ALA A 19 -3.05 0.93 -3.24
CA ALA A 19 -1.65 1.24 -3.51
C ALA A 19 -0.93 0.08 -4.23
N TRP A 20 -1.14 -1.16 -3.78
CA TRP A 20 -0.57 -2.35 -4.43
C TRP A 20 -1.13 -2.60 -5.82
N PHE A 21 -2.41 -2.33 -6.05
CA PHE A 21 -3.02 -2.44 -7.38
C PHE A 21 -2.40 -1.45 -8.36
N ASN A 22 -2.22 -0.19 -7.96
CA ASN A 22 -1.56 0.82 -8.81
C ASN A 22 -0.10 0.45 -9.09
N PHE A 23 0.65 0.02 -8.06
CA PHE A 23 2.02 -0.46 -8.24
C PHE A 23 2.09 -1.66 -9.21
N PHE A 24 1.19 -2.63 -9.08
CA PHE A 24 1.17 -3.80 -9.95
C PHE A 24 0.84 -3.45 -11.41
N ARG A 25 -0.09 -2.51 -11.63
CA ARG A 25 -0.38 -1.99 -12.98
C ARG A 25 0.84 -1.32 -13.61
N GLU A 26 1.55 -0.52 -12.82
CA GLU A 26 2.76 0.18 -13.28
C GLU A 26 3.91 -0.80 -13.54
N LEU A 27 4.09 -1.80 -12.67
CA LEU A 27 5.04 -2.89 -12.86
C LEU A 27 4.72 -3.73 -14.10
N ALA A 28 3.45 -4.10 -14.33
CA ALA A 28 3.03 -4.86 -15.51
C ALA A 28 3.24 -4.06 -16.82
N SER A 29 3.04 -2.74 -16.79
CA SER A 29 3.36 -1.85 -17.91
C SER A 29 4.87 -1.79 -18.16
N TYR A 30 5.67 -1.70 -17.09
CA TYR A 30 7.13 -1.73 -17.16
C TYR A 30 7.66 -3.04 -17.75
N LEU A 31 7.15 -4.21 -17.31
CA LEU A 31 7.53 -5.52 -17.86
C LEU A 31 7.16 -5.68 -19.34
N ARG A 32 6.11 -4.99 -19.80
CA ARG A 32 5.66 -5.02 -21.20
C ARG A 32 6.44 -4.07 -22.12
N ASN A 33 7.45 -3.35 -21.61
CA ASN A 33 8.20 -2.33 -22.35
C ASN A 33 7.32 -1.23 -22.97
N GLU A 34 6.12 -1.00 -22.43
CA GLU A 34 5.30 0.12 -22.87
C GLU A 34 5.83 1.39 -22.21
N ALA A 35 6.54 2.18 -23.02
CA ALA A 35 7.20 3.39 -22.60
C ALA A 35 6.21 4.35 -21.92
N CYS A 36 6.43 4.56 -20.63
CA CYS A 36 6.03 5.74 -19.88
C CYS A 36 4.50 5.97 -19.77
N GLN A 37 3.90 5.52 -18.68
CA GLN A 37 2.61 6.03 -18.23
C GLN A 37 2.75 6.67 -16.84
N THR A 38 2.30 7.92 -16.75
CA THR A 38 1.95 8.77 -15.59
C THR A 38 2.85 8.87 -14.34
N GLY A 39 3.69 7.89 -14.00
CA GLY A 39 4.54 7.90 -12.79
C GLY A 39 6.05 7.88 -13.04
N CYS A 40 6.49 7.68 -14.29
CA CYS A 40 7.90 7.79 -14.64
C CYS A 40 8.33 9.26 -14.70
N ALA A 41 9.05 9.72 -13.66
CA ALA A 41 9.93 10.89 -13.81
C ALA A 41 10.89 10.61 -14.98
N VAL A 42 11.07 11.59 -15.86
CA VAL A 42 11.83 11.48 -17.12
C VAL A 42 13.15 10.73 -16.90
N GLY A 43 13.28 9.54 -17.51
CA GLY A 43 14.43 8.64 -17.32
C GLY A 43 13.99 7.29 -16.77
N VAL A 44 14.71 6.22 -17.11
CA VAL A 44 14.39 4.87 -16.66
C VAL A 44 14.64 4.79 -15.14
N VAL A 45 13.66 5.17 -14.34
CA VAL A 45 13.69 5.04 -12.88
C VAL A 45 13.16 3.65 -12.54
N ASN A 46 14.01 2.83 -11.93
CA ASN A 46 13.67 1.47 -11.53
C ASN A 46 12.32 1.47 -10.77
N PRO A 47 11.42 0.49 -11.01
CA PRO A 47 10.06 0.45 -10.43
C PRO A 47 9.99 0.58 -8.90
N ILE A 48 11.09 0.25 -8.23
CA ILE A 48 11.28 0.23 -6.77
C ILE A 48 11.40 1.65 -6.18
N TYR A 49 11.71 2.67 -6.98
CA TYR A 49 11.82 4.07 -6.52
C TYR A 49 10.58 4.90 -6.86
N THR A 50 9.52 4.27 -7.34
CA THR A 50 8.28 4.97 -7.66
C THR A 50 7.53 5.38 -6.38
N PRO A 51 6.84 6.53 -6.38
CA PRO A 51 6.01 6.94 -5.25
C PRO A 51 4.92 5.90 -4.91
N CYS A 52 4.46 5.12 -5.90
CA CYS A 52 3.54 4.00 -5.72
C CYS A 52 4.11 2.89 -4.81
N PHE A 53 5.39 2.51 -4.99
CA PHE A 53 6.02 1.48 -4.18
C PHE A 53 6.16 1.92 -2.71
N TYR A 54 6.62 3.15 -2.48
CA TYR A 54 6.73 3.71 -1.13
C TYR A 54 5.36 3.81 -0.46
N GLY A 55 4.35 4.30 -1.18
CA GLY A 55 2.98 4.35 -0.68
C GLY A 55 2.45 2.97 -0.28
N ALA A 56 2.66 1.96 -1.13
CA ALA A 56 2.26 0.58 -0.85
C ALA A 56 2.94 0.00 0.40
N ILE A 57 4.23 0.30 0.61
CA ILE A 57 4.96 -0.11 1.80
C ILE A 57 4.43 0.59 3.06
N PHE A 58 4.21 1.90 3.01
CA PHE A 58 3.72 2.66 4.18
C PHE A 58 2.32 2.20 4.61
N PHE A 59 1.41 1.99 3.66
CA PHE A 59 0.08 1.45 3.97
C PHE A 59 0.15 0.03 4.55
N LEU A 60 1.03 -0.82 4.03
CA LEU A 60 1.24 -2.17 4.55
C LEU A 60 1.82 -2.17 5.96
N MET A 61 2.80 -1.31 6.26
CA MET A 61 3.33 -1.14 7.62
C MET A 61 2.25 -0.67 8.60
N ALA A 62 1.45 0.32 8.19
CA ALA A 62 0.34 0.81 9.00
C ALA A 62 -0.74 -0.26 9.24
N LEU A 63 -1.04 -1.10 8.24
CA LEU A 63 -1.96 -2.24 8.36
C LEU A 63 -1.45 -3.26 9.39
N ILE A 64 -0.15 -3.60 9.35
CA ILE A 64 0.48 -4.53 10.31
C ILE A 64 0.37 -3.96 11.72
N LEU A 65 0.70 -2.68 11.92
CA LEU A 65 0.55 -2.02 13.22
C LEU A 65 -0.90 -2.04 13.71
N SER A 66 -1.86 -1.73 12.83
CA SER A 66 -3.27 -1.79 13.17
C SER A 66 -3.73 -3.20 13.56
N PHE A 67 -3.21 -4.24 12.90
CA PHE A 67 -3.50 -5.63 13.23
C PHE A 67 -2.92 -6.03 14.61
N ILE A 68 -1.70 -5.61 14.92
CA ILE A 68 -1.07 -5.82 16.24
C ILE A 68 -1.89 -5.14 17.34
N ILE A 69 -2.34 -3.90 17.12
CA ILE A 69 -3.17 -3.16 18.09
C ILE A 69 -4.53 -3.85 18.29
N LEU A 70 -5.16 -4.34 17.21
CA LEU A 70 -6.44 -5.05 17.28
C LEU A 70 -6.33 -6.33 18.12
N THR A 71 -5.29 -7.14 17.87
CA THR A 71 -5.03 -8.38 18.62
C THR A 71 -4.64 -8.12 20.08
N ALA A 72 -3.86 -7.07 20.34
CA ALA A 72 -3.54 -6.65 21.71
C ALA A 72 -4.78 -6.14 22.48
N SER A 73 -5.66 -5.40 21.81
CA SER A 73 -6.92 -4.92 22.39
C SER A 73 -7.92 -6.05 22.64
N ALA A 74 -7.88 -7.13 21.86
CA ALA A 74 -8.74 -8.29 22.06
C ALA A 74 -8.32 -9.14 23.28
N ARG A 75 -7.02 -9.18 23.62
CA ARG A 75 -6.51 -9.92 24.79
C ARG A 75 -6.78 -9.27 26.15
N LYS A 76 -7.06 -7.96 26.17
CA LYS A 76 -7.27 -7.18 27.42
C LYS A 76 -8.74 -7.06 27.84
N GLY A 77 -9.67 -7.61 27.05
CA GLY A 77 -11.11 -7.51 27.29
C GLY A 77 -11.75 -8.84 27.66
#